data_AF-A0A838DAR7-F1
#
_entry.id   AF-A0A838DAR7-F1
#
_cell.length_a   1.000
_cell.length_b   1.000
_cell.length_c   1.000
_cell.angle_alpha   90.00
_cell.angle_beta   90.00
_cell.angle_gamma   90.00
#
_symmetry.space_group_name_H-M   'P 1'
#
loop_
_entity.id
_entity.type
_entity.pdbx_description
1 polymer ?
#
loop_
_entity_poly.entity_id
_entity_poly.type
_entity_poly.pdbx_seq_one_letter_code
_entity_poly.pdbx_strand_id
1 'polypeptide(L)'
;MVTEPLDRSVLSYMHHQLIILDEDIDAATAVKLMHDKKAETIIVKNKNDEYVGIITDSDILDKIVMKGEDSDQVFLKSIMSSPLITISARANVRQVLELMRLNVIKRIPVTDNIHILGMVTQEGLAHVIRTSVLEITFRPYRVVIREHYKPIWGNLGFILQFAGLLFIGPTILATSLGEMKSAVGMFLCITSMFVTGFVLNSYGEKTPMNLRQASVLMVSSFILLSFFGSIPYMYVNPFYTDIDPLSLVVKSFFESASGFTTTGLSQLLQPEDLPKSFDFYRSFTQWIGGLSLVYLIMAFFYP
;
A
#
# COMPACT_ATOMS: atom_id res chain seq x y z
N MET A 1 9.45 -15.80 11.05
CA MET A 1 8.15 -16.41 10.71
C MET A 1 7.12 -15.82 11.64
N VAL A 2 6.17 -15.03 11.13
CA VAL A 2 5.09 -14.48 11.96
C VAL A 2 4.17 -15.65 12.30
N THR A 3 4.09 -16.05 13.56
CA THR A 3 3.18 -17.11 13.99
C THR A 3 1.74 -16.68 13.70
N GLU A 4 0.94 -17.62 13.21
CA GLU A 4 -0.47 -17.39 12.90
C GLU A 4 -1.17 -16.84 14.16
N PRO A 5 -2.00 -15.79 14.07
CA PRO A 5 -2.58 -15.13 15.25
C PRO A 5 -3.37 -16.10 16.14
N LEU A 6 -3.91 -17.17 15.54
CA LEU A 6 -4.71 -18.22 16.18
C LEU A 6 -3.88 -19.19 17.04
N ASP A 7 -2.58 -19.28 16.80
CA ASP A 7 -1.68 -20.22 17.49
C ASP A 7 -0.94 -19.57 18.67
N ARG A 8 -1.21 -18.28 18.93
CA ARG A 8 -0.63 -17.55 20.06
C ARG A 8 -1.30 -17.97 21.37
N SER A 9 -0.53 -17.86 22.46
CA SER A 9 -1.03 -18.15 23.82
C SER A 9 -2.08 -17.12 24.25
N VAL A 10 -3.12 -17.64 24.90
CA VAL A 10 -4.27 -16.89 25.41
C VAL A 10 -3.89 -15.89 26.50
N LEU A 11 -2.79 -16.14 27.23
CA LEU A 11 -2.26 -15.24 28.27
C LEU A 11 -2.06 -13.80 27.78
N SER A 12 -1.69 -13.64 26.50
CA SER A 12 -1.42 -12.32 25.92
C SER A 12 -2.66 -11.46 25.68
N TYR A 13 -3.86 -12.03 25.81
CA TYR A 13 -5.13 -11.39 25.46
C TYR A 13 -6.15 -11.40 26.61
N MET A 14 -5.66 -11.61 27.83
CA MET A 14 -6.47 -11.70 29.03
C MET A 14 -6.82 -10.32 29.58
N HIS A 15 -8.06 -10.17 30.05
CA HIS A 15 -8.50 -9.04 30.86
C HIS A 15 -8.66 -9.46 32.32
N HIS A 16 -8.24 -8.61 33.25
CA HIS A 16 -8.25 -8.89 34.71
C HIS A 16 -9.47 -8.32 35.44
N GLN A 17 -10.40 -7.69 34.73
CA GLN A 17 -11.55 -7.03 35.35
C GLN A 17 -12.67 -8.05 35.61
N LEU A 18 -12.51 -8.81 36.68
CA LEU A 18 -13.48 -9.81 37.15
C LEU A 18 -13.82 -9.57 38.62
N ILE A 19 -15.05 -9.92 38.98
CA ILE A 19 -15.50 -9.93 40.37
C ILE A 19 -15.79 -11.37 40.74
N ILE A 20 -15.34 -11.77 41.92
CA ILE A 20 -15.66 -13.07 42.50
C ILE A 20 -16.61 -12.81 43.67
N LEU A 21 -17.76 -13.48 43.68
CA LEU A 21 -18.81 -13.38 44.70
C LEU A 21 -19.24 -14.76 45.18
N ASP A 22 -19.76 -14.85 46.40
CA ASP A 22 -20.33 -16.08 46.94
C ASP A 22 -21.72 -16.38 46.35
N GLU A 23 -22.04 -17.68 46.24
CA GLU A 23 -23.28 -18.18 45.62
C GLU A 23 -24.57 -17.80 46.38
N ASP A 24 -24.46 -17.47 47.66
CA ASP A 24 -25.56 -17.09 48.57
C ASP A 24 -25.80 -15.56 48.62
N ILE A 25 -25.12 -14.76 47.78
CA ILE A 25 -25.38 -13.32 47.65
C ILE A 25 -26.64 -13.09 46.80
N ASP A 26 -27.42 -12.06 47.12
CA ASP A 26 -28.59 -11.64 46.35
C ASP A 26 -28.18 -10.93 45.04
N ALA A 27 -29.03 -11.05 44.03
CA ALA A 27 -28.75 -10.49 42.71
C ALA A 27 -28.65 -8.96 42.72
N ALA A 28 -29.44 -8.26 43.55
CA ALA A 28 -29.40 -6.81 43.65
C ALA A 28 -28.04 -6.29 44.16
N THR A 29 -27.51 -6.89 45.21
CA THR A 29 -26.18 -6.57 45.75
C THR A 29 -25.09 -6.91 44.72
N ALA A 30 -25.20 -8.04 44.04
CA ALA A 30 -24.24 -8.43 43.01
C ALA A 30 -24.20 -7.44 41.82
N VAL A 31 -25.36 -6.97 41.35
CA VAL A 31 -25.47 -5.96 40.29
C VAL A 31 -24.85 -4.63 40.72
N LYS A 32 -25.08 -4.18 41.96
CA LYS A 32 -24.43 -2.98 42.50
C LYS A 32 -22.91 -3.11 42.50
N LEU A 33 -22.38 -4.23 42.98
CA LEU A 33 -20.94 -4.50 42.98
C LEU A 33 -20.35 -4.57 41.56
N MET A 34 -21.11 -5.15 40.62
CA MET A 34 -20.75 -5.22 39.21
C MET A 34 -20.61 -3.83 38.59
N HIS A 35 -21.59 -2.96 38.84
CA HIS A 35 -21.57 -1.57 38.38
C HIS A 35 -20.43 -0.77 39.01
N ASP A 36 -20.25 -0.84 40.34
CA ASP A 36 -19.26 -0.05 41.08
C ASP A 36 -17.82 -0.38 40.65
N LYS A 37 -17.54 -1.66 40.39
CA LYS A 37 -16.23 -2.12 39.90
C LYS A 37 -16.11 -2.08 38.37
N LYS A 38 -17.14 -1.60 37.66
CA LYS A 38 -17.22 -1.60 36.19
C LYS A 38 -16.87 -2.94 35.57
N ALA A 39 -17.29 -4.03 36.22
CA ALA A 39 -17.09 -5.37 35.68
C ALA A 39 -18.31 -5.76 34.86
N GLU A 40 -18.12 -6.64 33.88
CA GLU A 40 -19.21 -7.14 33.03
C GLU A 40 -19.58 -8.59 33.36
N THR A 41 -18.88 -9.20 34.30
CA THR A 41 -18.98 -10.63 34.59
C THR A 41 -18.59 -10.91 36.03
N ILE A 42 -19.37 -11.80 36.65
CA ILE A 42 -19.20 -12.27 38.01
C ILE A 42 -18.88 -13.75 37.95
N ILE A 43 -17.84 -14.17 38.67
CA ILE A 43 -17.54 -15.56 38.91
C ILE A 43 -18.05 -15.93 40.30
N VAL A 44 -18.78 -17.02 40.38
CA VAL A 44 -19.44 -17.46 41.61
C VAL A 44 -18.60 -18.54 42.30
N LYS A 45 -18.38 -18.37 43.60
CA LYS A 45 -17.74 -19.35 44.48
C LYS A 45 -18.76 -20.01 45.41
N ASN A 46 -18.53 -21.29 45.71
CA ASN A 46 -19.24 -22.02 46.75
C ASN A 46 -18.48 -21.90 48.09
N LYS A 47 -19.11 -22.32 49.19
CA LYS A 47 -18.58 -22.36 50.57
C LYS A 47 -17.25 -23.11 50.72
N ASN A 48 -16.92 -23.99 49.77
CA ASN A 48 -15.66 -24.72 49.72
C ASN A 48 -14.54 -23.95 48.99
N ASP A 49 -14.75 -22.68 48.65
CA ASP A 49 -13.85 -21.81 47.87
C ASP A 49 -13.64 -22.25 46.40
N GLU A 50 -14.48 -23.16 45.91
CA GLU A 50 -14.47 -23.64 44.52
C GLU A 50 -15.28 -22.73 43.59
N TYR A 51 -14.76 -22.49 42.38
CA TYR A 51 -15.45 -21.72 41.35
C TYR A 51 -16.52 -22.57 40.65
N VAL A 52 -17.80 -22.25 40.88
CA VAL A 52 -18.93 -23.10 40.48
C VAL A 52 -19.74 -22.57 39.31
N GLY A 53 -19.68 -21.26 39.04
CA GLY A 53 -20.48 -20.67 37.97
C GLY A 53 -20.05 -19.28 37.55
N ILE A 54 -20.71 -18.80 36.50
CA ILE A 54 -20.49 -17.49 35.89
C ILE A 54 -21.84 -16.79 35.68
N ILE A 55 -21.85 -15.47 35.86
CA ILE A 55 -23.01 -14.61 35.62
C ILE A 55 -22.58 -13.43 34.78
N THR A 56 -23.35 -13.14 33.74
CA THR A 56 -23.18 -11.98 32.85
C THR A 56 -24.45 -11.13 32.82
N ASP A 57 -24.37 -9.95 32.21
CA ASP A 57 -25.52 -9.06 32.01
C ASP A 57 -26.70 -9.80 31.33
N SER A 58 -26.43 -10.70 30.38
CA SER A 58 -27.45 -11.50 29.71
C SER A 58 -28.18 -12.44 30.66
N ASP A 59 -27.47 -13.05 31.62
CA ASP A 59 -28.11 -13.93 32.62
C ASP A 59 -29.05 -13.13 33.53
N ILE A 60 -28.64 -11.93 33.96
CA ILE A 60 -29.46 -11.06 34.80
C ILE A 60 -30.73 -10.63 34.04
N LEU A 61 -30.57 -10.20 32.80
CA LEU A 61 -31.70 -9.80 31.96
C LEU A 61 -32.67 -10.97 31.73
N ASP A 62 -32.17 -12.12 31.29
CA ASP A 62 -33.03 -13.25 30.88
C ASP A 62 -33.63 -14.01 32.07
N LYS A 63 -32.91 -14.11 33.20
CA LYS A 63 -33.33 -14.94 34.34
C LYS A 63 -34.02 -14.18 35.45
N ILE A 64 -33.84 -12.85 35.55
CA ILE A 64 -34.50 -12.01 36.56
C ILE A 64 -35.49 -11.06 35.88
N VAL A 65 -34.98 -10.15 35.04
CA VAL A 65 -35.78 -9.04 34.50
C VAL A 65 -36.91 -9.55 33.61
N MET A 66 -36.62 -10.46 32.68
CA MET A 66 -37.62 -11.01 31.76
C MET A 66 -38.66 -11.90 32.43
N LYS A 67 -38.35 -12.43 33.62
CA LYS A 67 -39.27 -13.25 34.42
C LYS A 67 -40.07 -12.44 35.44
N GLY A 68 -39.69 -11.18 35.69
CA GLY A 68 -40.31 -10.34 36.72
C GLY A 68 -40.01 -10.80 38.14
N GLU A 69 -38.86 -11.45 38.35
CA GLU A 69 -38.43 -11.91 39.68
C GLU A 69 -37.92 -10.73 40.53
N ASP A 70 -38.06 -10.84 41.85
CA ASP A 70 -37.52 -9.85 42.79
C ASP A 70 -36.01 -10.07 43.02
N SER A 71 -35.19 -9.12 42.57
CA SER A 71 -33.73 -9.21 42.66
C SER A 71 -33.19 -9.28 44.08
N ASP A 72 -33.94 -8.81 45.08
CA ASP A 72 -33.55 -8.89 46.50
C ASP A 72 -33.80 -10.29 47.10
N GLN A 73 -34.62 -11.12 46.44
CA GLN A 73 -34.97 -12.48 46.90
C GLN A 73 -34.28 -13.60 46.09
N VAL A 74 -33.67 -13.25 44.96
CA VAL A 74 -33.00 -14.19 44.07
C VAL A 74 -31.50 -14.25 44.38
N PHE A 75 -31.01 -15.45 44.68
CA PHE A 75 -29.58 -15.70 44.96
C PHE A 75 -28.79 -16.05 43.70
N LEU A 76 -27.49 -15.74 43.69
CA LEU A 76 -26.59 -16.01 42.54
C LEU A 76 -26.59 -17.48 42.11
N LYS A 77 -26.64 -18.42 43.06
CA LYS A 77 -26.71 -19.86 42.76
C LYS A 77 -27.88 -20.27 41.86
N SER A 78 -28.98 -19.52 41.90
CA SER A 78 -30.20 -19.82 41.13
C SER A 78 -30.16 -19.29 39.69
N ILE A 79 -29.30 -18.30 39.43
CA ILE A 79 -29.19 -17.64 38.12
C ILE A 79 -27.86 -17.90 37.41
N MET A 80 -26.83 -18.40 38.12
CA MET A 80 -25.54 -18.68 37.52
C MET A 80 -25.61 -19.79 36.45
N SER A 81 -24.75 -19.66 35.45
CA SER A 81 -24.48 -20.77 34.53
C SER A 81 -23.42 -21.68 35.15
N SER A 82 -23.76 -22.95 35.31
CA SER A 82 -22.93 -23.98 35.97
C SER A 82 -22.99 -25.29 35.16
N PRO A 83 -21.88 -26.05 35.00
CA PRO A 83 -20.57 -25.83 35.61
C PRO A 83 -19.77 -24.69 34.93
N LEU A 84 -18.82 -24.11 35.67
CA LEU A 84 -17.94 -23.09 35.13
C LEU A 84 -17.01 -23.66 34.05
N ILE A 85 -17.22 -23.24 32.80
CA ILE A 85 -16.35 -23.59 31.68
C ILE A 85 -15.11 -22.71 31.73
N THR A 86 -13.93 -23.30 31.91
CA THR A 86 -12.65 -22.59 31.99
C THR A 86 -11.65 -23.11 30.96
N ILE A 87 -10.58 -22.36 30.72
CA ILE A 87 -9.48 -22.78 29.86
C ILE A 87 -8.12 -22.55 30.53
N SER A 88 -7.16 -23.43 30.26
CA SER A 88 -5.78 -23.25 30.75
C SER A 88 -5.12 -22.03 30.10
N ALA A 89 -4.32 -21.30 30.89
CA ALA A 89 -3.40 -20.27 30.40
C ALA A 89 -2.44 -20.74 29.28
N ARG A 90 -2.17 -22.04 29.21
CA ARG A 90 -1.30 -22.65 28.20
C ARG A 90 -2.01 -22.91 26.87
N ALA A 91 -3.32 -22.74 26.81
CA ALA A 91 -4.09 -22.93 25.60
C ALA A 91 -3.80 -21.85 24.54
N ASN A 92 -4.22 -22.13 23.31
CA ASN A 92 -4.14 -21.20 22.18
C ASN A 92 -5.48 -20.52 21.90
N VAL A 93 -5.44 -19.44 21.12
CA VAL A 93 -6.65 -18.68 20.74
C VAL A 93 -7.66 -19.55 19.99
N ARG A 94 -7.19 -20.48 19.14
CA ARG A 94 -8.04 -21.41 18.40
C ARG A 94 -8.93 -22.26 19.32
N GLN A 95 -8.34 -22.83 20.37
CA GLN A 95 -9.06 -23.64 21.37
C GLN A 95 -10.09 -22.81 22.14
N VAL A 96 -9.78 -21.54 22.46
CA VAL A 96 -10.76 -20.64 23.10
C VAL A 96 -11.95 -20.40 22.19
N LEU A 97 -11.72 -20.07 20.91
CA LEU A 97 -12.79 -19.82 19.95
C LEU A 97 -13.64 -21.07 19.70
N GLU A 98 -13.01 -22.25 19.70
CA GLU A 98 -13.72 -23.51 19.59
C GLU A 98 -14.61 -23.78 20.81
N LEU A 99 -14.11 -23.57 22.02
CA LEU A 99 -14.90 -23.68 23.25
C LEU A 99 -16.05 -22.66 23.29
N MET A 100 -15.80 -21.42 22.87
CA MET A 100 -16.83 -20.38 22.75
C MET A 100 -17.93 -20.80 21.78
N ARG A 101 -17.55 -21.35 20.62
CA ARG A 101 -18.49 -21.82 19.60
C ARG A 101 -19.31 -23.01 20.07
N LEU A 102 -18.66 -24.03 20.65
CA LEU A 102 -19.32 -25.27 21.07
C LEU A 102 -20.32 -25.03 22.20
N ASN A 103 -19.99 -24.14 23.14
CA ASN A 103 -20.84 -23.85 24.29
C ASN A 103 -21.72 -22.60 24.09
N VAL A 104 -21.63 -21.93 22.95
CA VAL A 104 -22.38 -20.69 22.62
C VAL A 104 -22.17 -19.62 23.70
N ILE A 105 -20.93 -19.47 24.16
CA ILE A 105 -20.53 -18.49 25.18
C ILE A 105 -19.56 -17.46 24.60
N LYS A 106 -19.65 -16.22 25.07
CA LYS A 106 -18.82 -15.09 24.59
C LYS A 106 -17.62 -14.80 25.49
N ARG A 107 -17.56 -15.40 26.67
CA ARG A 107 -16.56 -15.12 27.71
C ARG A 107 -16.12 -16.43 28.34
N ILE A 108 -14.81 -16.60 28.51
CA ILE A 108 -14.21 -17.80 29.12
C ILE A 108 -13.17 -17.35 30.16
N PRO A 109 -13.32 -17.72 31.43
CA PRO A 109 -12.28 -17.55 32.44
C PRO A 109 -11.05 -18.40 32.14
N VAL A 110 -9.88 -17.81 32.36
CA VAL A 110 -8.58 -18.46 32.17
C VAL A 110 -8.00 -18.81 33.53
N THR A 111 -7.56 -20.05 33.69
CA THR A 111 -7.04 -20.61 34.94
C THR A 111 -5.60 -21.11 34.79
N ASP A 112 -4.84 -21.04 35.89
CA ASP A 112 -3.57 -21.75 36.06
C ASP A 112 -3.71 -22.77 37.19
N ASN A 113 -4.26 -23.93 36.83
CA ASN A 113 -4.51 -25.13 37.65
C ASN A 113 -5.43 -24.97 38.88
N ILE A 114 -5.36 -23.85 39.61
CA ILE A 114 -6.02 -23.64 40.91
C ILE A 114 -6.71 -22.27 40.96
N HIS A 115 -6.17 -21.25 40.29
CA HIS A 115 -6.68 -19.88 40.37
C HIS A 115 -7.11 -19.34 39.01
N ILE A 116 -8.14 -18.51 39.00
CA ILE A 116 -8.55 -17.75 37.82
C ILE A 116 -7.62 -16.55 37.69
N LEU A 117 -6.83 -16.54 36.62
CA LEU A 117 -5.90 -15.46 36.30
C LEU A 117 -6.63 -14.26 35.69
N GLY A 118 -7.69 -14.53 34.93
CA GLY A 118 -8.45 -13.49 34.22
C GLY A 118 -9.50 -14.08 33.30
N MET A 119 -9.92 -13.29 32.32
CA MET A 119 -10.98 -13.65 31.38
C MET A 119 -10.59 -13.31 29.95
N VAL A 120 -11.08 -14.10 29.01
CA VAL A 120 -10.99 -13.80 27.58
C VAL A 120 -12.38 -13.69 26.99
N THR A 121 -12.59 -12.60 26.25
CA THR A 121 -13.85 -12.29 25.59
C THR A 121 -13.72 -12.46 24.08
N GLN A 122 -14.83 -12.80 23.43
CA GLN A 122 -14.89 -12.90 21.99
C GLN A 122 -14.54 -11.57 21.30
N GLU A 123 -14.94 -10.45 21.90
CA GLU A 123 -14.61 -9.10 21.42
C GLU A 123 -13.11 -8.82 21.46
N GLY A 124 -12.45 -9.13 22.58
CA GLY A 124 -11.00 -8.98 22.73
C GLY A 124 -10.23 -9.80 21.68
N LEU A 125 -10.66 -11.05 21.47
CA LEU A 125 -10.09 -11.91 20.43
C LEU A 125 -10.35 -11.38 19.01
N ALA A 126 -11.56 -10.89 18.73
CA ALA A 126 -11.92 -10.32 17.44
C ALA A 126 -11.08 -9.09 17.10
N HIS A 127 -10.85 -8.20 18.09
CA HIS A 127 -9.99 -7.03 17.92
C HIS A 127 -8.55 -7.44 17.57
N VAL A 128 -8.00 -8.43 18.25
CA VAL A 128 -6.64 -8.94 18.02
C VAL A 128 -6.49 -9.56 16.63
N ILE A 129 -7.45 -10.39 16.23
CA ILE A 129 -7.46 -11.02 14.90
C ILE A 129 -7.51 -9.93 13.84
N ARG A 130 -8.40 -8.95 13.99
CA ARG A 130 -8.51 -7.82 13.06
C ARG A 130 -7.19 -7.08 12.94
N THR A 131 -6.55 -6.69 14.04
CA THR A 131 -5.27 -5.96 14.00
C THR A 131 -4.18 -6.80 13.37
N SER A 132 -4.11 -8.09 13.68
CA SER A 132 -3.09 -8.99 13.12
C SER A 132 -3.28 -9.21 11.61
N VAL A 133 -4.53 -9.39 11.15
CA VAL A 133 -4.87 -9.49 9.73
C VAL A 133 -4.53 -8.18 9.02
N LEU A 134 -4.87 -7.03 9.62
CA LEU A 134 -4.51 -5.73 9.05
C LEU A 134 -2.99 -5.57 8.92
N GLU A 135 -2.22 -5.96 9.94
CA GLU A 135 -0.76 -5.93 9.86
C GLU A 135 -0.20 -6.84 8.78
N ILE A 136 -0.69 -8.07 8.65
CA ILE A 136 -0.22 -9.03 7.65
C ILE A 136 -0.61 -8.59 6.23
N THR A 137 -1.87 -8.23 6.03
CA THR A 137 -2.42 -7.86 4.72
C THR A 137 -1.87 -6.52 4.22
N PHE A 138 -1.68 -5.53 5.10
CA PHE A 138 -1.27 -4.18 4.70
C PHE A 138 0.22 -3.87 4.90
N ARG A 139 1.02 -4.79 5.47
CA ARG A 139 2.50 -4.65 5.53
C ARG A 139 3.15 -4.34 4.18
N PRO A 140 2.79 -5.04 3.08
CA PRO A 140 3.38 -4.79 1.77
C PRO A 140 3.13 -3.36 1.29
N TYR A 141 1.98 -2.76 1.64
CA TYR A 141 1.60 -1.41 1.22
C TYR A 141 2.29 -0.31 2.02
N ARG A 142 2.59 -0.52 3.31
CA ARG A 142 3.26 0.49 4.14
C ARG A 142 4.71 0.74 3.74
N VAL A 143 5.40 -0.25 3.18
CA VAL A 143 6.82 -0.13 2.77
C VAL A 143 6.99 0.62 1.44
N VAL A 144 5.96 0.64 0.58
CA VAL A 144 5.97 1.37 -0.71
C VAL A 144 6.04 2.90 -0.52
N ILE A 145 5.85 3.41 0.70
CA ILE A 145 5.76 4.85 0.98
C ILE A 145 7.14 5.50 1.27
N ARG A 146 8.23 4.74 1.41
CA ARG A 146 9.47 5.31 2.01
C ARG A 146 10.44 6.00 1.05
N GLU A 147 10.37 5.76 -0.26
CA GLU A 147 11.27 6.35 -1.26
C GLU A 147 10.45 6.92 -2.43
N HIS A 148 10.08 8.20 -2.36
CA HIS A 148 9.11 8.78 -3.30
C HIS A 148 9.64 8.98 -4.73
N TYR A 149 10.96 9.15 -4.90
CA TYR A 149 11.54 9.64 -6.15
C TYR A 149 12.56 8.71 -6.81
N LYS A 150 13.27 7.85 -6.06
CA LYS A 150 14.25 6.91 -6.63
C LYS A 150 13.71 6.02 -7.76
N PRO A 151 12.46 5.52 -7.69
CA PRO A 151 11.91 4.72 -8.78
C PRO A 151 11.71 5.54 -10.05
N ILE A 152 11.38 6.83 -9.91
CA ILE A 152 11.19 7.76 -11.04
C ILE A 152 12.52 7.98 -11.75
N TRP A 153 13.60 8.28 -11.02
CA TRP A 153 14.92 8.49 -11.62
C TRP A 153 15.44 7.25 -12.35
N GLY A 154 15.26 6.06 -11.76
CA GLY A 154 15.70 4.81 -12.38
C GLY A 154 15.01 4.54 -13.72
N ASN A 155 13.68 4.70 -13.74
CA ASN A 155 12.89 4.50 -14.95
C ASN A 155 13.11 5.61 -15.99
N LEU A 156 13.31 6.87 -15.58
CA LEU A 156 13.71 7.95 -16.49
C LEU A 156 15.05 7.65 -17.16
N GLY A 157 16.02 7.16 -16.39
CA GLY A 157 17.33 6.78 -16.91
C GLY A 157 17.22 5.68 -17.98
N PHE A 158 16.39 4.67 -17.72
CA PHE A 158 16.12 3.60 -18.68
C PHE A 158 15.45 4.11 -19.96
N ILE A 159 14.46 5.01 -19.85
CA ILE A 159 13.80 5.63 -21.02
C ILE A 159 14.82 6.39 -21.88
N LEU A 160 15.71 7.18 -21.28
CA LEU A 160 16.73 7.93 -22.02
C LEU A 160 17.73 7.00 -22.72
N GLN A 161 18.16 5.92 -22.09
CA GLN A 161 19.04 4.91 -22.72
C GLN A 161 18.35 4.24 -23.91
N PHE A 162 17.08 3.89 -23.77
CA PHE A 162 16.31 3.28 -24.84
C PHE A 162 16.10 4.24 -26.02
N ALA A 163 15.78 5.52 -25.74
CA ALA A 163 15.67 6.55 -26.77
C ALA A 163 17.01 6.77 -27.50
N GLY A 164 18.12 6.83 -26.75
CA GLY A 164 19.47 6.93 -27.32
C GLY A 164 19.80 5.75 -28.25
N LEU A 165 19.40 4.52 -27.87
CA LEU A 165 19.55 3.33 -28.70
C LEU A 165 18.76 3.44 -30.01
N LEU A 166 17.51 3.92 -29.96
CA LEU A 166 16.69 4.08 -31.16
C LEU A 166 17.30 5.10 -32.14
N PHE A 167 17.93 6.17 -31.65
CA PHE A 167 18.54 7.19 -32.50
C PHE A 167 19.85 6.76 -33.19
N ILE A 168 20.40 5.60 -32.84
CA ILE A 168 21.52 5.01 -33.58
C ILE A 168 21.13 4.79 -35.06
N GLY A 169 19.91 4.33 -35.33
CA GLY A 169 19.42 4.10 -36.70
C GLY A 169 19.50 5.36 -37.59
N PRO A 170 18.82 6.47 -37.23
CA PRO A 170 18.93 7.76 -37.92
C PRO A 170 20.38 8.26 -38.08
N THR A 171 21.24 8.04 -37.07
CA THR A 171 22.64 8.48 -37.12
C THR A 171 23.48 7.67 -38.11
N ILE A 172 23.26 6.35 -38.18
CA ILE A 172 23.88 5.49 -39.19
C ILE A 172 23.42 5.93 -40.59
N LEU A 173 22.12 6.21 -40.76
CA LEU A 173 21.58 6.73 -42.03
C LEU A 173 22.27 8.04 -42.42
N ALA A 174 22.36 9.01 -41.51
CA ALA A 174 23.05 10.28 -41.74
C ALA A 174 24.51 10.11 -42.17
N THR A 175 25.22 9.18 -41.52
CA THR A 175 26.62 8.87 -41.86
C THR A 175 26.72 8.21 -43.23
N SER A 176 25.80 7.28 -43.56
CA SER A 176 25.78 6.59 -44.86
C SER A 176 25.46 7.53 -46.04
N LEU A 177 24.69 8.59 -45.79
CA LEU A 177 24.37 9.63 -46.77
C LEU A 177 25.46 10.71 -46.88
N GLY A 178 26.50 10.67 -46.04
CA GLY A 178 27.56 11.69 -46.01
C GLY A 178 27.11 13.04 -45.41
N GLU A 179 25.96 13.08 -44.73
CA GLU A 179 25.38 14.29 -44.14
C GLU A 179 25.99 14.57 -42.76
N MET A 180 27.27 14.97 -42.74
CA MET A 180 28.09 15.06 -41.52
C MET A 180 27.53 16.01 -40.46
N LYS A 181 26.92 17.14 -40.85
CA LYS A 181 26.32 18.08 -39.89
C LYS A 181 25.18 17.43 -39.10
N SER A 182 24.28 16.73 -39.80
CA SER A 182 23.17 15.99 -39.20
C SER A 182 23.67 14.83 -38.34
N ALA A 183 24.65 14.07 -38.85
CA ALA A 183 25.23 12.94 -38.12
C ALA A 183 25.85 13.36 -36.78
N VAL A 184 26.62 14.47 -36.77
CA VAL A 184 27.23 14.98 -35.53
C VAL A 184 26.17 15.47 -34.54
N GLY A 185 25.14 16.20 -35.01
CA GLY A 185 24.04 16.65 -34.14
C GLY A 185 23.31 15.49 -33.46
N MET A 186 23.02 14.42 -34.21
CA MET A 186 22.38 13.21 -33.68
C MET A 186 23.32 12.42 -32.75
N PHE A 187 24.61 12.34 -33.06
CA PHE A 187 25.61 11.72 -32.18
C PHE A 187 25.74 12.42 -30.83
N LEU A 188 25.70 13.76 -30.81
CA LEU A 188 25.69 14.55 -29.57
C LEU A 188 24.42 14.29 -28.75
N CYS A 189 23.26 14.20 -29.41
CA CYS A 189 22.00 13.81 -28.79
C CYS A 189 22.10 12.44 -28.12
N ILE A 190 22.53 11.41 -28.85
CA ILE A 190 22.72 10.05 -28.34
C ILE A 190 23.66 10.03 -27.13
N THR A 191 24.81 10.68 -27.24
CA THR A 191 25.81 10.72 -26.17
C THR A 191 25.24 11.37 -24.92
N SER A 192 24.55 12.51 -25.06
CA SER A 192 23.93 13.21 -23.94
C SER A 192 22.81 12.40 -23.25
N MET A 193 21.99 11.68 -24.04
CA MET A 193 20.95 10.78 -23.54
C MET A 193 21.55 9.59 -22.80
N PHE A 194 22.60 8.96 -23.33
CA PHE A 194 23.26 7.83 -22.65
C PHE A 194 23.94 8.27 -21.36
N VAL A 195 24.73 9.33 -21.39
CA VAL A 195 25.43 9.83 -20.18
C VAL A 195 24.42 10.16 -19.09
N THR A 196 23.39 10.96 -19.41
CA THR A 196 22.35 11.30 -18.45
C THR A 196 21.57 10.06 -18.02
N GLY A 197 21.22 9.18 -18.96
CA GLY A 197 20.48 7.96 -18.69
C GLY A 197 21.19 7.01 -17.74
N PHE A 198 22.49 6.76 -17.94
CA PHE A 198 23.31 5.96 -17.03
C PHE A 198 23.46 6.60 -15.65
N VAL A 199 23.64 7.93 -15.58
CA VAL A 199 23.69 8.66 -14.30
C VAL A 199 22.37 8.50 -13.54
N LEU A 200 21.22 8.75 -14.17
CA LEU A 200 19.91 8.63 -13.53
C LEU A 200 19.60 7.19 -13.11
N ASN A 201 19.95 6.22 -13.95
CA ASN A 201 19.78 4.80 -13.63
C ASN A 201 20.67 4.35 -12.46
N SER A 202 21.86 4.94 -12.30
CA SER A 202 22.75 4.65 -11.16
C SER A 202 22.22 5.18 -9.83
N TYR A 203 21.50 6.30 -9.83
CA TYR A 203 20.86 6.86 -8.63
C TYR A 203 19.46 6.28 -8.35
N GLY A 204 18.87 5.61 -9.34
CA GLY A 204 17.52 5.07 -9.26
C GLY A 204 17.46 3.63 -8.72
N GLU A 205 16.28 3.27 -8.22
CA GLU A 205 15.97 1.90 -7.76
C GLU A 205 14.84 1.30 -8.59
N LYS A 206 14.93 0.01 -8.93
CA LYS A 206 13.92 -0.70 -9.74
C LYS A 206 12.85 -1.32 -8.83
N THR A 207 12.01 -0.48 -8.25
CA THR A 207 10.87 -0.90 -7.42
C THR A 207 9.54 -0.60 -8.13
N PRO A 208 8.45 -1.34 -7.81
CA PRO A 208 7.15 -1.08 -8.41
C PRO A 208 6.66 0.33 -8.10
N MET A 209 6.16 1.03 -9.12
CA MET A 209 5.70 2.41 -9.01
C MET A 209 4.21 2.49 -8.71
N ASN A 210 3.83 3.47 -7.89
CA ASN A 210 2.42 3.84 -7.71
C ASN A 210 1.93 4.73 -8.88
N LEU A 211 0.61 4.84 -9.09
CA LEU A 211 -0.01 5.64 -10.15
C LEU A 211 0.51 7.10 -10.16
N ARG A 212 0.66 7.72 -8.99
CA ARG A 212 1.22 9.08 -8.87
C ARG A 212 2.64 9.19 -9.43
N GLN A 213 3.50 8.20 -9.12
CA GLN A 213 4.88 8.16 -9.61
C GLN A 213 4.92 7.88 -11.11
N ALA A 214 4.05 7.00 -11.61
CA ALA A 214 3.91 6.73 -13.04
C ALA A 214 3.46 7.99 -13.81
N SER A 215 2.50 8.77 -13.29
CA SER A 215 2.09 10.03 -13.91
C SER A 215 3.22 11.07 -13.93
N VAL A 216 4.00 11.17 -12.86
CA VAL A 216 5.18 12.08 -12.83
C VAL A 216 6.25 11.62 -13.81
N LEU A 217 6.55 10.31 -13.84
CA LEU A 217 7.48 9.71 -14.80
C LEU A 217 7.08 10.01 -16.25
N MET A 218 5.79 9.87 -16.56
CA MET A 218 5.23 10.12 -17.87
C MET A 218 5.41 11.57 -18.32
N VAL A 219 5.04 12.55 -17.48
CA VAL A 219 5.19 13.97 -17.84
C VAL A 219 6.67 14.35 -17.97
N SER A 220 7.50 13.89 -17.02
CA SER A 220 8.93 14.21 -17.04
C SER A 220 9.68 13.54 -18.20
N SER A 221 9.25 12.37 -18.67
CA SER A 221 9.88 11.71 -19.82
C SER A 221 9.66 12.51 -21.11
N PHE A 222 8.45 13.02 -21.39
CA PHE A 222 8.20 13.86 -22.56
C PHE A 222 9.04 15.14 -22.54
N ILE A 223 9.17 15.78 -21.38
CA ILE A 223 9.99 17.00 -21.23
C ILE A 223 11.47 16.68 -21.50
N LEU A 224 12.01 15.63 -20.88
CA LEU A 224 13.42 15.26 -21.05
C LEU A 224 13.74 14.79 -22.47
N LEU A 225 12.87 13.97 -23.08
CA LEU A 225 13.04 13.54 -24.46
C LEU A 225 13.03 14.73 -25.43
N SER A 226 12.11 15.68 -25.25
CA SER A 226 12.06 16.91 -26.05
C SER A 226 13.28 17.81 -25.84
N PHE A 227 13.78 17.87 -24.61
CA PHE A 227 15.01 18.61 -24.31
C PHE A 227 16.21 18.02 -25.04
N PHE A 228 16.49 16.73 -24.89
CA PHE A 228 17.64 16.09 -25.55
C PHE A 228 17.45 16.00 -27.07
N GLY A 229 16.23 15.71 -27.55
CA GLY A 229 15.93 15.70 -28.97
C GLY A 229 15.97 17.07 -29.64
N SER A 230 16.09 18.17 -28.88
CA SER A 230 16.33 19.49 -29.44
C SER A 230 17.79 19.69 -29.92
N ILE A 231 18.74 18.89 -29.39
CA ILE A 231 20.18 19.04 -29.66
C ILE A 231 20.52 18.98 -31.16
N PRO A 232 19.99 18.04 -31.97
CA PRO A 232 20.27 18.02 -33.39
C PRO A 232 19.77 19.29 -34.11
N TYR A 233 18.62 19.84 -33.72
CA TYR A 233 18.10 21.08 -34.28
C TYR A 233 18.96 22.29 -33.90
N MET A 234 19.48 22.33 -32.66
CA MET A 234 20.37 23.39 -32.22
C MET A 234 21.70 23.36 -32.99
N TYR A 235 22.22 22.15 -33.25
CA TYR A 235 23.50 21.98 -33.95
C TYR A 235 23.40 22.24 -35.46
N VAL A 236 22.34 21.73 -36.10
CA VAL A 236 22.13 21.91 -37.56
C VAL A 236 21.64 23.31 -37.89
N ASN A 237 20.88 23.95 -36.98
CA ASN A 237 20.17 25.22 -37.18
C ASN A 237 19.42 25.28 -38.54
N PRO A 238 18.33 24.50 -38.69
CA PRO A 238 17.55 24.46 -39.92
C PRO A 238 16.61 25.67 -40.12
N PHE A 239 16.65 26.69 -39.25
CA PHE A 239 15.68 27.79 -39.26
C PHE A 239 16.13 28.97 -40.12
N TYR A 240 17.18 29.68 -39.69
CA TYR A 240 17.72 30.88 -40.35
C TYR A 240 19.21 31.06 -39.99
N THR A 241 19.99 31.69 -40.87
CA THR A 241 21.43 31.88 -40.69
C THR A 241 21.80 32.83 -39.55
N ASP A 242 21.02 33.88 -39.30
CA ASP A 242 21.29 34.92 -38.29
C ASP A 242 20.23 34.93 -37.19
N ILE A 243 20.06 33.79 -36.51
CA ILE A 243 19.12 33.67 -35.40
C ILE A 243 19.81 33.97 -34.06
N ASP A 244 19.12 34.66 -33.16
CA ASP A 244 19.61 34.85 -31.80
C ASP A 244 19.65 33.51 -31.04
N PRO A 245 20.62 33.29 -30.13
CA PRO A 245 20.79 32.01 -29.46
C PRO A 245 19.57 31.54 -28.65
N LEU A 246 18.81 32.48 -28.09
CA LEU A 246 17.62 32.16 -27.31
C LEU A 246 16.50 31.65 -28.21
N SER A 247 16.22 32.33 -29.31
CA SER A 247 15.26 31.88 -30.32
C SER A 247 15.65 30.53 -30.91
N LEU A 248 16.94 30.28 -31.14
CA LEU A 248 17.39 28.96 -31.61
C LEU A 248 16.98 27.86 -30.63
N VAL A 249 17.28 28.02 -29.33
CA VAL A 249 16.90 27.05 -28.30
C VAL A 249 15.39 26.83 -28.26
N VAL A 250 14.60 27.91 -28.28
CA VAL A 250 13.13 27.83 -28.20
C VAL A 250 12.55 27.13 -29.42
N LYS A 251 13.00 27.48 -30.64
CA LYS A 251 12.53 26.86 -31.88
C LYS A 251 12.96 25.39 -31.98
N SER A 252 14.19 25.07 -31.57
CA SER A 252 14.69 23.69 -31.50
C SER A 252 13.90 22.84 -30.51
N PHE A 253 13.60 23.38 -29.32
CA PHE A 253 12.77 22.70 -28.34
C PHE A 253 11.34 22.52 -28.86
N PHE A 254 10.77 23.53 -29.51
CA PHE A 254 9.43 23.46 -30.11
C PHE A 254 9.33 22.37 -31.16
N GLU A 255 10.27 22.29 -32.11
CA GLU A 255 10.31 21.23 -33.12
C GLU A 255 10.43 19.84 -32.49
N SER A 256 11.32 19.69 -31.50
CA SER A 256 11.49 18.40 -30.82
C SER A 256 10.24 17.98 -30.03
N ALA A 257 9.66 18.91 -29.26
CA ALA A 257 8.44 18.68 -28.50
C ALA A 257 7.28 18.32 -29.43
N SER A 258 7.11 19.04 -30.53
CA SER A 258 6.09 18.75 -31.54
C SER A 258 6.25 17.34 -32.14
N GLY A 259 7.50 16.92 -32.39
CA GLY A 259 7.83 15.57 -32.84
C GLY A 259 7.41 14.51 -31.83
N PHE A 260 7.97 14.53 -30.61
CA PHE A 260 7.72 13.50 -29.59
C PHE A 260 6.27 13.45 -29.12
N THR A 261 5.56 14.57 -29.11
CA THR A 261 4.14 14.61 -28.74
C THR A 261 3.22 14.29 -29.91
N THR A 262 3.76 14.05 -31.11
CA THR A 262 3.00 13.84 -32.35
C THR A 262 2.05 14.99 -32.69
N THR A 263 2.38 16.19 -32.24
CA THR A 263 1.56 17.39 -32.50
C THR A 263 1.62 17.79 -33.98
N GLY A 264 2.75 17.53 -34.64
CA GLY A 264 2.90 17.72 -36.09
C GLY A 264 3.00 19.19 -36.54
N LEU A 265 3.10 20.14 -35.60
CA LEU A 265 3.37 21.54 -35.90
C LEU A 265 4.85 21.75 -36.22
N SER A 266 5.15 22.67 -37.13
CA SER A 266 6.52 23.04 -37.48
C SER A 266 6.66 24.55 -37.67
N GLN A 267 7.82 25.06 -37.25
CA GLN A 267 8.32 26.42 -37.47
C GLN A 267 9.37 26.48 -38.58
N LEU A 268 9.63 25.37 -39.27
CA LEU A 268 10.50 25.32 -40.44
C LEU A 268 9.75 25.85 -41.66
N LEU A 269 10.31 26.88 -42.31
CA LEU A 269 9.69 27.52 -43.48
C LEU A 269 9.75 26.65 -44.73
N GLN A 270 10.89 26.00 -44.95
CA GLN A 270 11.17 25.19 -46.15
C GLN A 270 11.65 23.81 -45.72
N PRO A 271 10.74 22.89 -45.37
CA PRO A 271 11.08 21.52 -45.01
C PRO A 271 11.80 20.75 -46.13
N GLU A 272 11.58 21.14 -47.39
CA GLU A 272 12.10 20.46 -48.57
C GLU A 272 13.63 20.60 -48.76
N ASP A 273 14.22 21.63 -48.16
CA ASP A 273 15.65 21.92 -48.27
C ASP A 273 16.50 21.23 -47.19
N LEU A 274 15.86 20.45 -46.30
CA LEU A 274 16.57 19.76 -45.24
C LEU A 274 17.37 18.55 -45.76
N PRO A 275 18.49 18.21 -45.09
CA PRO A 275 19.19 16.95 -45.35
C PRO A 275 18.24 15.77 -45.13
N LYS A 276 18.32 14.75 -46.01
CA LYS A 276 17.37 13.62 -46.00
C LYS A 276 17.40 12.84 -44.69
N SER A 277 18.58 12.73 -44.07
CA SER A 277 18.70 12.09 -42.76
C SER A 277 18.00 12.88 -41.65
N PHE A 278 17.96 14.19 -41.78
CA PHE A 278 17.32 15.06 -40.81
C PHE A 278 15.79 14.98 -40.93
N ASP A 279 15.25 14.94 -42.14
CA ASP A 279 13.82 14.66 -42.35
C ASP A 279 13.41 13.28 -41.85
N PHE A 280 14.28 12.28 -42.06
CA PHE A 280 14.08 10.96 -41.47
C PHE A 280 14.06 11.03 -39.94
N TYR A 281 15.00 11.74 -39.32
CA TYR A 281 15.03 11.95 -37.87
C TYR A 281 13.73 12.59 -37.36
N ARG A 282 13.23 13.63 -38.03
CA ARG A 282 11.95 14.28 -37.67
C ARG A 282 10.80 13.29 -37.69
N SER A 283 10.65 12.55 -38.79
CA SER A 283 9.62 11.53 -38.95
C SER A 283 9.76 10.41 -37.91
N PHE A 284 11.01 10.03 -37.59
CA PHE A 284 11.31 9.01 -36.59
C PHE A 284 10.96 9.45 -35.17
N THR A 285 11.17 10.74 -34.81
CA THR A 285 10.70 11.27 -33.51
C THR A 285 9.18 11.22 -33.37
N GLN A 286 8.45 11.49 -34.45
CA GLN A 286 6.98 11.35 -34.47
C GLN A 286 6.55 9.89 -34.33
N TRP A 287 7.24 8.97 -34.99
CA TRP A 287 6.97 7.54 -34.86
C TRP A 287 7.20 7.03 -33.42
N ILE A 288 8.31 7.43 -32.80
CA ILE A 288 8.60 7.11 -31.38
C ILE A 288 7.53 7.72 -30.46
N GLY A 289 7.13 8.96 -30.71
CA GLY A 289 6.06 9.64 -29.96
C GLY A 289 4.73 8.89 -30.04
N GLY A 290 4.35 8.46 -31.25
CA GLY A 290 3.11 7.72 -31.48
C GLY A 290 3.10 6.37 -30.77
N LEU A 291 4.21 5.63 -30.83
CA LEU A 291 4.38 4.39 -30.05
C LEU A 291 4.22 4.66 -28.54
N SER A 292 4.83 5.72 -28.03
CA SER A 292 4.79 6.08 -26.61
C SER A 292 3.36 6.34 -26.13
N LEU A 293 2.54 7.03 -26.94
CA LEU A 293 1.13 7.28 -26.62
C LEU A 293 0.29 5.99 -26.59
N VAL A 294 0.50 5.06 -27.54
CA VAL A 294 -0.21 3.78 -27.57
C VAL A 294 0.07 2.95 -26.32
N TYR A 295 1.34 2.86 -25.91
CA TYR A 295 1.72 2.13 -24.70
C TYR A 295 1.18 2.78 -23.42
N LEU A 296 1.14 4.12 -23.38
CA LEU A 296 0.56 4.87 -22.26
C LEU A 296 -0.92 4.56 -22.08
N ILE A 297 -1.70 4.57 -23.17
CA ILE A 297 -3.12 4.21 -23.16
C ILE A 297 -3.29 2.77 -22.67
N MET A 298 -2.52 1.83 -23.22
CA MET A 298 -2.58 0.42 -22.79
C MET A 298 -2.27 0.24 -21.30
N ALA A 299 -1.23 0.88 -20.79
CA ALA A 299 -0.84 0.80 -19.38
C ALA A 299 -1.87 1.43 -18.42
N PHE A 300 -2.66 2.38 -18.88
CA PHE A 300 -3.69 3.03 -18.06
C PHE A 300 -5.01 2.28 -18.07
N PHE A 301 -5.41 1.70 -19.21
CA PHE A 301 -6.69 0.97 -19.35
C PHE A 301 -6.59 -0.52 -19.01
N TYR A 302 -5.40 -1.10 -19.03
CA TYR A 302 -5.13 -2.48 -18.64
C TYR A 302 -4.00 -2.54 -17.59
N PRO A 303 -4.32 -2.22 -16.32
CA PRO A 303 -3.35 -2.29 -15.21
C PRO A 303 -2.88 -3.71 -14.90
#